data_AF-A0A438K6N9-F1
#
_entry.id   AF-A0A438K6N9-F1
#
_cell.length_a   1.000
_cell.length_b   1.000
_cell.length_c   1.000
_cell.angle_alpha   90.00
_cell.angle_beta   90.00
_cell.angle_gamma   90.00
#
_symmetry.space_group_name_H-M   'P 1'
#
loop_
_entity.id
_entity.type
_entity.pdbx_description
1 polymer ?
#
loop_
_entity_poly.entity_id
_entity_poly.type
_entity_poly.pdbx_seq_one_letter_code
_entity_poly.pdbx_strand_id
1 'polypeptide(L)'
;MGRGGWVERGEGDSGGEQREKKKKKRVKKKRAKGGDDAVEEKEKEKEKQELVCLYPFTSSSSATQRKIKQQYDQLVKCHGSKGLTLAQVGQFANCLIEARNELQHKSEVIQRKFTITKALLFKADRSSFDRLRQQIYKLEMEQKRLEEDAFVYNWLQQQLKLSPAYKKMLEISACMELKAKSGELTEGTDSTDTEFSDISFEELLAQEKKDSFWQKNGKPRSCSG
;
A
#
# COMPACT_ATOMS: atom_id res chain seq x y z
N MET A 1 36.80 -31.93 -74.63
CA MET A 1 38.17 -32.35 -74.26
C MET A 1 38.21 -32.31 -72.73
N GLY A 2 38.32 -33.37 -71.92
CA GLY A 2 38.81 -34.73 -72.12
C GLY A 2 39.84 -35.01 -71.01
N ARG A 3 39.62 -36.08 -70.24
CA ARG A 3 40.38 -36.66 -69.08
C ARG A 3 39.87 -36.21 -67.71
N GLY A 4 39.38 -37.05 -66.80
CA GLY A 4 39.44 -38.51 -66.64
C GLY A 4 40.12 -38.85 -65.32
N GLY A 5 39.50 -39.67 -64.46
CA GLY A 5 40.14 -40.25 -63.28
C GLY A 5 39.17 -40.58 -62.14
N TRP A 6 38.65 -41.82 -62.13
CA TRP A 6 38.03 -42.45 -60.96
C TRP A 6 39.11 -43.00 -60.02
N VAL A 7 38.96 -42.85 -58.71
CA VAL A 7 39.46 -43.80 -57.69
C VAL A 7 38.45 -43.92 -56.55
N GLU A 8 38.23 -45.17 -56.17
CA GLU A 8 37.33 -45.73 -55.17
C GLU A 8 37.75 -45.50 -53.70
N ARG A 9 36.72 -45.46 -52.83
CA ARG A 9 36.52 -46.25 -51.58
C ARG A 9 37.59 -46.24 -50.46
N GLY A 10 37.13 -45.92 -49.25
CA GLY A 10 37.58 -46.57 -48.01
C GLY A 10 37.54 -45.68 -46.76
N GLU A 11 36.60 -45.99 -45.85
CA GLU A 11 36.64 -45.96 -44.36
C GLU A 11 37.59 -44.95 -43.68
N GLY A 12 37.23 -44.14 -42.67
CA GLY A 12 36.17 -44.15 -41.66
C GLY A 12 36.76 -43.39 -40.45
N ASP A 13 35.97 -42.62 -39.69
CA ASP A 13 36.07 -42.56 -38.22
C ASP A 13 34.99 -41.64 -37.61
N SER A 14 34.10 -42.30 -36.88
CA SER A 14 33.37 -41.95 -35.66
C SER A 14 33.41 -40.50 -35.13
N GLY A 15 32.25 -39.84 -35.17
CA GLY A 15 31.95 -38.67 -34.33
C GLY A 15 30.56 -38.79 -33.72
N GLY A 16 30.41 -39.56 -32.64
CA GLY A 16 29.13 -39.77 -31.96
C GLY A 16 29.25 -40.41 -30.57
N GLU A 17 28.83 -39.64 -29.57
CA GLU A 17 28.33 -40.02 -28.23
C GLU A 17 29.04 -41.10 -27.40
N GLN A 18 29.60 -40.68 -26.25
CA GLN A 18 29.43 -41.45 -25.01
C GLN A 18 29.14 -40.55 -23.80
N ARG A 19 27.89 -40.64 -23.33
CA ARG A 19 27.39 -40.14 -22.05
C ARG A 19 28.04 -40.90 -20.89
N GLU A 20 28.89 -40.24 -20.11
CA GLU A 20 29.28 -40.73 -18.78
C GLU A 20 28.48 -40.07 -17.66
N LYS A 21 27.65 -40.89 -17.01
CA LYS A 21 26.99 -40.61 -15.74
C LYS A 21 28.04 -40.54 -14.62
N LYS A 22 28.21 -39.40 -13.94
CA LYS A 22 28.86 -39.36 -12.61
C LYS A 22 27.99 -38.68 -11.55
N LYS A 23 27.36 -39.57 -10.78
CA LYS A 23 26.64 -39.38 -9.51
C LYS A 23 27.55 -38.66 -8.49
N LYS A 24 27.24 -37.42 -8.09
CA LYS A 24 27.89 -36.78 -6.93
C LYS A 24 27.11 -37.09 -5.65
N LYS A 25 27.81 -37.77 -4.74
CA LYS A 25 27.35 -38.45 -3.53
C LYS A 25 27.22 -37.43 -2.38
N ARG A 26 26.03 -37.39 -1.75
CA ARG A 26 25.75 -36.61 -0.52
C ARG A 26 26.62 -37.11 0.63
N VAL A 27 27.35 -36.20 1.29
CA VAL A 27 27.99 -36.44 2.60
C VAL A 27 27.10 -35.85 3.70
N LYS A 28 26.63 -36.75 4.56
CA LYS A 28 25.73 -36.53 5.70
C LYS A 28 26.58 -36.17 6.93
N LYS A 29 26.49 -34.93 7.41
CA LYS A 29 27.08 -34.52 8.69
C LYS A 29 26.07 -34.83 9.81
N LYS A 30 26.41 -35.79 10.68
CA LYS A 30 25.67 -36.08 11.92
C LYS A 30 25.80 -34.90 12.89
N ARG A 31 24.68 -34.48 13.50
CA ARG A 31 24.65 -33.82 14.82
C ARG A 31 23.53 -34.43 15.67
N ALA A 32 23.83 -34.47 16.96
CA ALA A 32 23.23 -35.31 17.99
C ALA A 32 21.78 -34.94 18.33
N LYS A 33 21.07 -35.92 18.89
CA LYS A 33 19.76 -35.81 19.52
C LYS A 33 19.92 -35.37 20.98
N GLY A 34 19.01 -34.51 21.42
CA GLY A 34 18.76 -34.09 22.80
C GLY A 34 18.17 -32.69 22.74
N GLY A 35 17.03 -32.34 23.30
CA GLY A 35 16.02 -32.98 24.15
C GLY A 35 15.04 -31.84 24.54
N ASP A 36 13.77 -32.18 24.72
CA ASP A 36 12.65 -31.40 25.29
C ASP A 36 12.30 -29.97 24.82
N ASP A 37 11.06 -29.89 24.34
CA ASP A 37 9.98 -28.96 24.75
C ASP A 37 10.38 -27.54 25.19
N ALA A 38 10.10 -26.56 24.30
CA ALA A 38 9.79 -25.14 24.58
C ALA A 38 10.09 -24.21 23.36
N VAL A 39 9.96 -24.67 22.11
CA VAL A 39 10.41 -23.89 20.94
C VAL A 39 9.27 -23.21 20.17
N GLU A 40 8.01 -23.64 20.32
CA GLU A 40 6.91 -23.07 19.50
C GLU A 40 6.42 -21.67 19.94
N GLU A 41 6.65 -21.24 21.18
CA GLU A 41 6.31 -19.86 21.58
C GLU A 41 7.41 -18.83 21.25
N LYS A 42 8.66 -19.27 21.06
CA LYS A 42 9.80 -18.36 20.84
C LYS A 42 9.98 -17.92 19.39
N GLU A 43 9.42 -18.62 18.41
CA GLU A 43 9.50 -18.21 17.00
C GLU A 43 8.56 -17.05 16.68
N LYS A 44 7.34 -17.01 17.26
CA LYS A 44 6.40 -15.89 17.07
C LYS A 44 6.84 -14.60 17.77
N GLU A 45 7.69 -14.69 18.79
CA GLU A 45 8.20 -13.53 19.51
C GLU A 45 9.47 -12.96 18.88
N LYS A 46 10.32 -13.82 18.28
CA LYS A 46 11.46 -13.38 17.47
C LYS A 46 11.05 -12.68 16.18
N GLU A 47 9.99 -13.15 15.51
CA GLU A 47 9.42 -12.46 14.35
C GLU A 47 8.94 -11.04 14.69
N LYS A 48 8.44 -10.83 15.93
CA LYS A 48 7.99 -9.51 16.40
C LYS A 48 9.13 -8.59 16.83
N GLN A 49 10.26 -9.13 17.31
CA GLN A 49 11.41 -8.35 17.77
C GLN A 49 12.43 -8.05 16.67
N GLU A 50 12.51 -8.85 15.60
CA GLU A 50 13.42 -8.60 14.46
C GLU A 50 12.82 -7.62 13.43
N LEU A 51 11.53 -7.30 13.54
CA LEU A 51 10.87 -6.21 12.82
C LEU A 51 11.30 -4.81 13.30
N VAL A 52 12.15 -4.74 14.33
CA VAL A 52 12.78 -3.50 14.81
C VAL A 52 13.86 -3.06 13.81
N CYS A 53 13.43 -2.30 12.82
CA CYS A 53 14.26 -1.46 11.93
C CYS A 53 15.16 -2.19 10.92
N LEU A 54 14.66 -3.21 10.23
CA LEU A 54 15.18 -3.54 8.90
C LEU A 54 14.57 -2.55 7.89
N TYR A 55 15.43 -1.79 7.23
CA TYR A 55 15.04 -0.87 6.18
C TYR A 55 14.34 -1.65 5.04
N PRO A 56 13.04 -1.42 4.77
CA PRO A 56 12.24 -2.33 3.97
C PRO A 56 12.49 -2.20 2.47
N PHE A 57 13.36 -1.26 2.05
CA PHE A 57 13.65 -0.99 0.65
C PHE A 57 15.00 -1.61 0.27
N THR A 58 14.97 -2.58 -0.65
CA THR A 58 16.18 -3.25 -1.16
C THR A 58 16.74 -2.53 -2.39
N SER A 59 17.97 -2.88 -2.80
CA SER A 59 18.65 -2.28 -3.96
C SER A 59 17.94 -2.50 -5.30
N SER A 60 17.03 -3.47 -5.41
CA SER A 60 16.19 -3.73 -6.59
C SER A 60 14.77 -3.20 -6.41
N SER A 61 14.63 -1.96 -5.95
CA SER A 61 13.33 -1.39 -5.61
C SER A 61 12.51 -1.01 -6.85
N SER A 62 11.23 -1.38 -6.84
CA SER A 62 10.27 -0.99 -7.86
C SER A 62 10.09 0.54 -7.91
N ALA A 63 9.43 1.06 -8.95
CA ALA A 63 9.11 2.49 -9.01
C ALA A 63 8.25 2.93 -7.81
N THR A 64 7.29 2.10 -7.39
CA THR A 64 6.43 2.35 -6.23
C THR A 64 7.26 2.37 -4.95
N GLN A 65 8.11 1.36 -4.72
CA GLN A 65 9.00 1.31 -3.56
C GLN A 65 9.97 2.50 -3.54
N ARG A 66 10.54 2.90 -4.68
CA ARG A 66 11.43 4.08 -4.77
C ARG A 66 10.72 5.38 -4.38
N LYS A 67 9.48 5.58 -4.81
CA LYS A 67 8.67 6.74 -4.42
C LYS A 67 8.43 6.78 -2.91
N ILE A 68 7.97 5.65 -2.34
CA ILE A 68 7.73 5.55 -0.89
C ILE A 68 9.04 5.78 -0.12
N LYS A 69 10.13 5.14 -0.55
CA LYS A 69 11.47 5.27 0.03
C LYS A 69 11.92 6.73 0.06
N GLN A 70 11.79 7.44 -1.05
CA GLN A 70 12.20 8.84 -1.16
C GLN A 70 11.47 9.73 -0.16
N GLN A 71 10.14 9.59 -0.08
CA GLN A 71 9.32 10.38 0.86
C GLN A 71 9.61 10.00 2.32
N TYR A 72 9.79 8.72 2.60
CA TYR A 72 10.17 8.23 3.92
C TYR A 72 11.54 8.76 4.38
N ASP A 73 12.56 8.67 3.52
CA ASP A 73 13.91 9.17 3.82
C ASP A 73 13.89 10.69 4.06
N GLN A 74 13.09 11.44 3.30
CA GLN A 74 12.91 12.88 3.51
C GLN A 74 12.25 13.17 4.88
N LEU A 75 11.21 12.40 5.24
CA LEU A 75 10.52 12.53 6.51
C LEU A 75 11.47 12.29 7.70
N VAL A 76 12.27 11.23 7.63
CA VAL A 76 13.26 10.88 8.66
C VAL A 76 14.34 11.95 8.78
N LYS A 77 14.83 12.49 7.66
CA LYS A 77 15.82 13.58 7.66
C LYS A 77 15.26 14.85 8.32
N CYS A 78 14.04 15.26 7.97
CA CYS A 78 13.40 16.45 8.53
C CYS A 78 13.07 16.29 10.02
N HIS A 79 12.74 15.07 10.46
CA HIS A 79 12.59 14.77 11.89
C HIS A 79 13.92 14.93 12.63
N GLY A 80 15.03 14.43 12.07
CA GLY A 80 16.37 14.56 12.67
C GLY A 80 16.82 16.00 12.86
N SER A 81 16.38 16.93 12.00
CA SER A 81 16.66 18.36 12.11
C SER A 81 15.60 19.16 12.89
N LYS A 82 14.61 18.51 13.53
CA LYS A 82 13.45 19.14 14.19
C LYS A 82 12.62 20.05 13.26
N GLY A 83 12.76 19.91 11.95
CA GLY A 83 12.09 20.71 10.93
C GLY A 83 10.88 20.01 10.29
N LEU A 84 10.31 19.02 10.97
CA LEU A 84 9.19 18.24 10.45
C LEU A 84 7.91 19.09 10.45
N THR A 85 7.31 19.24 9.27
CA THR A 85 6.06 20.02 9.10
C THR A 85 4.87 19.10 8.82
N LEU A 86 3.67 19.56 9.16
CA LEU A 86 2.43 18.84 8.86
C LEU A 86 2.26 18.60 7.34
N ALA A 87 2.70 19.56 6.51
CA ALA A 87 2.68 19.43 5.06
C ALA A 87 3.52 18.24 4.56
N GLN A 88 4.71 18.02 5.11
CA GLN A 88 5.57 16.88 4.78
C GLN A 88 4.94 15.54 5.21
N VAL A 89 4.31 15.51 6.38
CA VAL A 89 3.55 14.33 6.84
C VAL A 89 2.38 14.05 5.90
N GLY A 90 1.65 15.08 5.48
CA GLY A 90 0.56 14.98 4.50
C GLY A 90 1.03 14.47 3.13
N GLN A 91 2.18 14.95 2.63
CA GLN A 91 2.80 14.45 1.40
C GLN A 91 3.15 12.96 1.49
N PHE A 92 3.73 12.53 2.61
CA PHE A 92 4.01 11.12 2.83
C PHE A 92 2.72 10.28 2.90
N ALA A 93 1.68 10.77 3.58
CA ALA A 93 0.38 10.08 3.63
C ALA A 93 -0.26 9.94 2.23
N ASN A 94 -0.23 10.99 1.42
CA ASN A 94 -0.70 10.95 0.03
C ASN A 94 0.10 9.94 -0.80
N CYS A 95 1.43 9.90 -0.63
CA CYS A 95 2.28 8.91 -1.30
C CYS A 95 1.87 7.46 -0.96
N LEU A 96 1.50 7.18 0.30
CA LEU A 96 1.00 5.87 0.70
C LEU A 96 -0.37 5.54 0.08
N ILE A 97 -1.28 6.52 0.00
CA ILE A 97 -2.58 6.34 -0.65
C ILE A 97 -2.42 6.05 -2.13
N GLU A 98 -1.57 6.80 -2.82
CA GLU A 98 -1.23 6.56 -4.23
C GLU A 98 -0.62 5.18 -4.44
N ALA A 99 0.32 4.78 -3.57
CA ALA A 99 0.92 3.45 -3.63
C ALA A 99 -0.13 2.35 -3.48
N ARG A 100 -1.05 2.48 -2.52
CA ARG A 100 -2.17 1.53 -2.35
C ARG A 100 -3.01 1.43 -3.63
N ASN A 101 -3.38 2.57 -4.21
CA ASN A 101 -4.21 2.61 -5.41
C ASN A 101 -3.47 1.99 -6.61
N GLU A 102 -2.17 2.26 -6.76
CA GLU A 102 -1.34 1.68 -7.81
C GLU A 102 -1.23 0.15 -7.66
N LEU A 103 -1.00 -0.34 -6.44
CA LEU A 103 -0.91 -1.78 -6.16
C LEU A 103 -2.23 -2.50 -6.40
N GLN A 104 -3.34 -1.90 -5.96
CA GLN A 104 -4.68 -2.43 -6.20
C GLN A 104 -5.01 -2.45 -7.70
N HIS A 105 -4.73 -1.36 -8.42
CA HIS A 105 -4.96 -1.34 -9.86
C HIS A 105 -4.14 -2.40 -10.60
N LYS A 106 -2.86 -2.56 -10.24
CA LYS A 106 -1.99 -3.61 -10.80
C LYS A 106 -2.53 -5.01 -10.51
N SER A 107 -3.00 -5.29 -9.28
CA SER A 107 -3.54 -6.61 -8.94
C SER A 107 -4.77 -6.94 -9.78
N GLU A 108 -5.69 -5.98 -9.94
CA GLU A 108 -6.88 -6.15 -10.77
C GLU A 108 -6.53 -6.40 -12.23
N VAL A 109 -5.58 -5.64 -12.78
CA VAL A 109 -5.13 -5.81 -14.17
C VAL A 109 -4.48 -7.18 -14.37
N ILE A 110 -3.58 -7.60 -13.49
CA ILE A 110 -2.93 -8.92 -13.56
C ILE A 110 -3.99 -10.03 -13.43
N GLN A 111 -4.90 -9.94 -12.46
CA GLN A 111 -5.95 -10.93 -12.24
C GLN A 111 -6.88 -11.06 -13.45
N ARG A 112 -7.32 -9.94 -14.04
CA ARG A 112 -8.14 -9.95 -15.27
C ARG A 112 -7.39 -10.62 -16.42
N LYS A 113 -6.12 -10.25 -16.65
CA LYS A 113 -5.29 -10.88 -17.69
C LYS A 113 -5.10 -12.37 -17.44
N PHE A 114 -4.89 -12.78 -16.20
CA PHE A 114 -4.72 -14.19 -15.84
C PHE A 114 -5.98 -14.99 -16.14
N THR A 115 -7.14 -14.50 -15.71
CA THR A 115 -8.44 -15.13 -15.98
C THR A 115 -8.71 -15.27 -17.47
N ILE A 116 -8.52 -14.20 -18.25
CA ILE A 116 -8.73 -14.23 -19.71
C ILE A 116 -7.76 -15.20 -20.37
N THR A 117 -6.45 -15.09 -20.08
CA THR A 117 -5.42 -15.94 -20.72
C THR A 117 -5.62 -17.41 -20.36
N LYS A 118 -6.01 -17.70 -19.12
CA LYS A 118 -6.30 -19.07 -18.67
C LYS A 118 -7.54 -19.63 -19.36
N ALA A 119 -8.59 -18.83 -19.54
CA ALA A 119 -9.77 -19.23 -20.31
C ALA A 119 -9.44 -19.48 -21.79
N LEU A 120 -8.58 -18.66 -22.39
CA LEU A 120 -8.07 -18.88 -23.75
C LEU A 120 -7.23 -20.15 -23.85
N LEU A 121 -6.38 -20.44 -22.84
CA LEU A 121 -5.55 -21.63 -22.81
C LEU A 121 -6.38 -22.92 -22.83
N PHE A 122 -7.51 -22.95 -22.13
CA PHE A 122 -8.41 -24.12 -22.13
C PHE A 122 -9.03 -24.43 -23.50
N LYS A 123 -9.10 -23.44 -24.40
CA LYS A 123 -9.64 -23.59 -25.77
C LYS A 123 -8.55 -23.51 -26.84
N ALA A 124 -7.28 -23.49 -26.44
CA ALA A 124 -6.17 -23.26 -27.35
C ALA A 124 -5.88 -24.49 -28.22
N ASP A 125 -5.59 -24.22 -29.48
CA ASP A 125 -5.01 -25.18 -30.41
C ASP A 125 -3.50 -25.35 -30.16
N ARG A 126 -2.90 -26.36 -30.80
CA ARG A 126 -1.49 -26.73 -30.58
C ARG A 126 -0.51 -25.59 -30.93
N SER A 127 -0.88 -24.69 -31.85
CA SER A 127 -0.07 -23.54 -32.26
C SER A 127 -0.09 -22.37 -31.27
N SER A 128 -1.22 -22.10 -30.61
CA SER A 128 -1.35 -20.96 -29.70
C SER A 128 -1.07 -21.31 -28.24
N PHE A 129 -1.08 -22.61 -27.89
CA PHE A 129 -0.87 -23.12 -26.54
C PHE A 129 0.44 -22.62 -25.91
N ASP A 130 1.57 -22.79 -26.59
CA ASP A 130 2.88 -22.40 -26.04
C ASP A 130 2.97 -20.89 -25.81
N ARG A 131 2.41 -20.09 -26.72
CA ARG A 131 2.36 -18.63 -26.59
C ARG A 131 1.53 -18.22 -25.37
N LEU A 132 0.35 -18.81 -25.16
CA LEU A 132 -0.52 -18.50 -24.02
C LEU A 132 0.14 -18.94 -22.70
N ARG A 133 0.83 -20.09 -22.71
CA ARG A 133 1.58 -20.56 -21.54
C ARG A 133 2.72 -19.61 -21.18
N GLN A 134 3.45 -19.07 -22.16
CA GLN A 134 4.46 -18.04 -21.92
C GLN A 134 3.86 -16.74 -21.37
N GLN A 135 2.67 -16.34 -21.82
CA GLN A 135 1.98 -15.17 -21.26
C GLN A 135 1.60 -15.37 -19.80
N ILE A 136 1.13 -16.56 -19.43
CA ILE A 136 0.84 -16.92 -18.04
C ILE A 136 2.10 -16.83 -17.18
N TYR A 137 3.23 -17.40 -17.63
CA TYR A 137 4.49 -17.29 -16.89
C TYR A 137 4.96 -15.84 -16.67
N LYS A 138 4.77 -14.97 -17.66
CA LYS A 138 5.08 -13.53 -17.50
C LYS A 138 4.17 -12.88 -16.46
N LEU A 139 2.88 -13.19 -16.47
CA LEU A 139 1.93 -12.68 -15.47
C LEU A 139 2.24 -13.19 -14.06
N GLU A 140 2.69 -14.43 -13.89
CA GLU A 140 3.12 -14.96 -12.59
C GLU A 140 4.34 -14.20 -12.04
N MET A 141 5.29 -13.85 -12.92
CA MET A 141 6.43 -13.03 -12.53
C MET A 141 6.01 -11.60 -12.15
N GLU A 142 5.09 -11.00 -12.91
CA GLU A 142 4.51 -9.69 -12.57
C GLU A 142 3.76 -9.74 -11.23
N GLN A 143 3.04 -10.82 -10.95
CA GLN A 143 2.34 -11.05 -9.69
C GLN A 143 3.31 -11.15 -8.52
N LYS A 144 4.38 -11.95 -8.63
CA LYS A 144 5.40 -12.06 -7.56
C LYS A 144 6.02 -10.72 -7.23
N ARG A 145 6.36 -9.92 -8.25
CA ARG A 145 6.90 -8.58 -8.06
C ARG A 145 5.89 -7.64 -7.38
N LEU A 146 4.60 -7.77 -7.72
CA LEU A 146 3.54 -7.01 -7.06
C LEU A 146 3.39 -7.41 -5.58
N GLU A 147 3.51 -8.69 -5.26
CA GLU A 147 3.47 -9.21 -3.89
C GLU A 147 4.62 -8.65 -3.05
N GLU A 148 5.83 -8.52 -3.60
CA GLU A 148 6.96 -7.85 -2.95
C GLU A 148 6.67 -6.38 -2.64
N ASP A 149 6.09 -5.65 -3.60
CA ASP A 149 5.69 -4.25 -3.37
C ASP A 149 4.59 -4.13 -2.30
N ALA A 150 3.60 -5.02 -2.34
CA ALA A 150 2.51 -5.06 -1.36
C ALA A 150 3.01 -5.44 0.04
N PHE A 151 3.99 -6.34 0.12
CA PHE A 151 4.64 -6.69 1.38
C PHE A 151 5.28 -5.46 2.03
N VAL A 152 6.09 -4.70 1.28
CA VAL A 152 6.73 -3.49 1.79
C VAL A 152 5.70 -2.45 2.24
N TYR A 153 4.64 -2.25 1.46
CA TYR A 153 3.56 -1.34 1.82
C TYR A 153 2.86 -1.78 3.13
N ASN A 154 2.49 -3.06 3.25
CA ASN A 154 1.82 -3.59 4.42
C ASN A 154 2.70 -3.55 5.66
N TRP A 155 3.98 -3.87 5.52
CA TRP A 155 4.97 -3.73 6.59
C TRP A 155 5.03 -2.29 7.08
N LEU A 156 5.13 -1.32 6.16
CA LEU A 156 5.19 0.10 6.50
C LEU A 156 3.91 0.57 7.20
N GLN A 157 2.74 0.11 6.75
CA GLN A 157 1.48 0.35 7.44
C GLN A 157 1.47 -0.20 8.86
N GLN A 158 1.97 -1.42 9.08
CA GLN A 158 2.05 -2.02 10.40
C GLN A 158 2.99 -1.21 11.32
N GLN A 159 4.16 -0.80 10.82
CA GLN A 159 5.09 0.03 11.57
C GLN A 159 4.46 1.37 12.00
N LEU A 160 3.72 2.03 11.11
CA LEU A 160 3.01 3.26 11.44
C LEU A 160 1.98 3.04 12.55
N LYS A 161 1.22 1.93 12.50
CA LYS A 161 0.22 1.58 13.54
C LYS A 161 0.85 1.28 14.91
N LEU A 162 2.08 0.76 14.94
CA LEU A 162 2.80 0.49 16.18
C LEU A 162 3.49 1.74 16.76
N SER A 163 3.64 2.79 15.95
CA SER A 163 4.38 3.99 16.35
C SER A 163 3.76 4.70 17.56
N PRO A 164 4.57 5.29 18.46
CA PRO A 164 4.08 6.09 19.58
C PRO A 164 3.18 7.25 19.13
N ALA A 165 3.50 7.87 17.98
CA ALA A 165 2.72 8.96 17.41
C ALA A 165 1.29 8.53 17.05
N TYR A 166 1.13 7.34 16.45
CA TYR A 166 -0.19 6.79 16.12
C TYR A 166 -0.99 6.47 17.39
N LYS A 167 -0.35 5.89 18.42
CA LYS A 167 -1.01 5.66 19.72
C LYS A 167 -1.47 6.97 20.36
N LYS A 168 -0.62 8.00 20.37
CA LYS A 168 -0.97 9.32 20.89
C LYS A 168 -2.10 9.99 20.12
N MET A 169 -2.11 9.85 18.79
CA MET A 169 -3.22 10.32 17.95
C MET A 169 -4.54 9.66 18.35
N LEU A 170 -4.55 8.34 18.58
CA LEU A 170 -5.75 7.63 19.04
C LEU A 170 -6.20 8.10 20.43
N GLU A 171 -5.27 8.26 21.39
CA GLU A 171 -5.58 8.80 22.72
C GLU A 171 -6.23 10.19 22.64
N ILE A 172 -5.65 11.11 21.86
CA ILE A 172 -6.20 12.46 21.67
C ILE A 172 -7.59 12.40 21.05
N SER A 173 -7.79 11.56 20.02
CA SER A 173 -9.10 11.41 19.38
C SER A 173 -10.19 10.91 20.33
N ALA A 174 -9.85 9.95 21.20
CA ALA A 174 -10.77 9.44 22.23
C ALA A 174 -11.07 10.50 23.28
N CYS A 175 -10.06 11.26 23.74
CA CYS A 175 -10.27 12.38 24.66
C CYS A 175 -11.17 13.46 24.06
N MET A 176 -10.99 13.81 22.78
CA MET A 176 -11.84 14.78 22.10
C MET A 176 -13.28 14.29 21.95
N GLU A 177 -13.48 13.00 21.63
CA GLU A 177 -14.82 12.41 21.53
C GLU A 177 -15.53 12.40 22.89
N LEU A 178 -14.82 12.11 23.99
CA LEU A 178 -15.37 12.18 25.33
C LEU A 178 -15.74 13.61 25.74
N LYS A 179 -14.90 14.59 25.41
CA LYS A 179 -15.21 16.02 25.63
C LYS A 179 -16.41 16.50 24.82
N ALA A 180 -16.55 16.04 23.58
CA ALA A 180 -17.71 16.33 22.76
C ALA A 180 -19.00 15.71 23.32
N LYS A 181 -18.90 14.54 23.94
CA LYS A 181 -20.03 13.84 24.59
C LYS A 181 -20.37 14.37 25.99
N SER A 182 -19.39 14.91 26.72
CA SER A 182 -19.61 15.49 28.06
C SER A 182 -20.16 16.92 28.00
N GLY A 183 -20.23 17.53 26.82
CA GLY A 183 -20.72 18.92 26.67
C GLY A 183 -19.81 19.95 27.34
N GLU A 184 -18.58 19.58 27.71
CA GLU A 184 -17.61 20.47 28.36
C GLU A 184 -16.96 21.34 27.27
N LEU A 185 -17.76 22.30 26.80
CA LEU A 185 -17.28 23.53 26.21
C LEU A 185 -16.43 24.20 27.29
N THR A 186 -15.13 24.30 27.04
CA THR A 186 -14.17 24.99 27.91
C THR A 186 -14.61 26.43 28.16
N GLU A 187 -15.34 26.65 29.26
CA GLU A 187 -15.28 27.88 30.02
C GLU A 187 -13.87 28.01 30.61
N GLY A 188 -13.15 29.05 30.21
CA GLY A 188 -11.73 29.23 30.52
C GLY A 188 -10.92 29.05 29.24
N THR A 189 -10.72 30.07 28.42
CA THR A 189 -10.14 31.36 28.79
C THR A 189 -10.59 32.37 27.73
N ASP A 190 -11.31 33.42 28.17
CA ASP A 190 -11.23 34.81 27.70
C ASP A 190 -12.53 35.54 28.06
N SER A 191 -12.57 35.96 29.33
CA SER A 191 -13.46 36.99 29.81
C SER A 191 -13.17 38.30 29.06
N THR A 192 -13.88 38.57 27.97
CA THR A 192 -14.21 39.93 27.55
C THR A 192 -15.57 39.90 26.86
N ASP A 193 -16.61 40.05 27.68
CA ASP A 193 -17.68 41.01 27.48
C ASP A 193 -18.34 41.02 26.09
N THR A 194 -19.29 40.12 25.89
CA THR A 194 -20.63 40.47 25.36
C THR A 194 -21.53 39.29 25.72
N GLU A 195 -22.53 39.52 26.56
CA GLU A 195 -23.65 38.61 26.79
C GLU A 195 -24.32 38.25 25.46
N PHE A 196 -23.81 37.24 24.76
CA PHE A 196 -24.64 36.47 23.84
C PHE A 196 -25.45 35.54 24.73
N SER A 197 -26.54 36.07 25.28
CA SER A 197 -27.60 35.22 25.81
C SER A 197 -27.98 34.22 24.70
N ASP A 198 -28.00 32.94 25.05
CA ASP A 198 -28.51 31.88 24.18
C ASP A 198 -30.00 32.11 23.95
N ILE A 199 -30.32 32.99 22.98
CA ILE A 199 -31.69 33.24 22.56
C ILE A 199 -32.27 31.93 22.04
N SER A 200 -33.34 31.46 22.68
CA SER A 200 -34.01 30.27 22.17
C SER A 200 -34.69 30.59 20.84
N PHE A 201 -34.86 29.59 19.98
CA PHE A 201 -35.55 29.75 18.69
C PHE A 201 -36.94 30.42 18.83
N GLU A 202 -37.63 30.16 19.94
CA GLU A 202 -38.93 30.76 20.25
C GLU A 202 -38.83 32.26 20.55
N GLU A 203 -37.75 32.68 21.21
CA GLU A 203 -37.50 34.09 21.54
C GLU A 203 -37.11 34.91 20.30
N LEU A 204 -36.37 34.29 19.38
CA LEU A 204 -36.00 34.88 18.09
C LEU A 204 -37.24 35.11 17.21
N LEU A 205 -38.16 34.14 17.17
CA LEU A 205 -39.46 34.28 16.49
C LEU A 205 -40.36 35.35 17.13
N ALA A 206 -40.33 35.47 18.45
CA ALA A 206 -41.10 36.50 19.17
C ALA A 206 -40.57 37.91 18.87
N GLN A 207 -39.26 38.06 18.68
CA GLN A 207 -38.62 39.32 18.30
C GLN A 207 -38.97 39.70 16.85
N GLU A 208 -38.94 38.76 15.91
CA GLU A 208 -39.33 39.02 14.51
C GLU A 208 -40.81 39.41 14.37
N LYS A 209 -41.72 38.77 15.14
CA LYS A 209 -43.15 39.15 15.15
C LYS A 209 -43.39 40.59 15.63
N LYS A 210 -42.49 41.15 16.43
CA LYS A 210 -42.55 42.53 16.90
C LYS A 210 -41.86 43.50 15.94
N ASP A 211 -41.19 43.01 14.90
CA ASP A 211 -40.57 43.84 13.91
C ASP A 211 -41.64 44.54 13.05
N SER A 212 -41.80 45.84 13.33
CA SER A 212 -42.75 46.71 12.64
C SER A 212 -42.36 46.93 11.17
N PHE A 213 -41.16 46.50 10.75
CA PHE A 213 -40.74 46.51 9.35
C PHE A 213 -41.72 45.77 8.43
N TRP A 214 -42.36 44.70 8.93
CA TRP A 214 -43.37 43.93 8.18
C TRP A 214 -44.81 44.41 8.41
N GLN A 215 -45.05 45.27 9.39
CA GLN A 215 -46.33 45.92 9.60
C GLN A 215 -46.48 47.05 8.58
N LYS A 216 -46.69 46.67 7.32
CA LYS A 216 -47.13 47.57 6.25
C LYS A 216 -48.41 48.27 6.71
N ASN A 217 -48.27 49.45 7.28
CA ASN A 217 -49.32 50.45 7.35
C ASN A 217 -49.60 50.91 5.91
N GLY A 218 -50.37 50.10 5.19
CA GLY A 218 -50.90 50.40 3.88
C GLY A 218 -51.87 51.57 3.99
N LYS A 219 -51.35 52.80 3.94
CA LYS A 219 -52.15 53.96 3.54
C LYS A 219 -52.37 53.82 2.03
N PRO A 220 -53.60 53.64 1.52
CA PRO A 220 -53.83 53.69 0.09
C PRO A 220 -53.50 55.11 -0.39
N ARG A 221 -52.59 55.23 -1.38
CA ARG A 221 -52.37 56.51 -2.05
C ARG A 221 -53.60 56.82 -2.88
N SER A 222 -54.31 57.89 -2.52
CA SER A 222 -55.32 58.49 -3.38
C SER A 222 -54.61 59.10 -4.59
N CYS A 223 -54.92 58.62 -5.80
CA CYS A 223 -54.50 59.25 -7.04
C CYS A 223 -55.38 60.48 -7.31
N SER A 224 -54.77 61.64 -7.41
CA SER A 224 -55.35 62.82 -8.05
C SER A 224 -54.24 63.64 -8.68
N GLY A 225 -54.40 63.98 -9.96
CA GLY A 225 -53.54 64.90 -10.73
C GLY A 225 -52.86 64.21 -11.89
#